data_AF-A0A9D8JM92-F1
#
_entry.id   AF-A0A9D8JM92-F1
#
_cell.length_a   1.000
_cell.length_b   1.000
_cell.length_c   1.000
_cell.angle_alpha   90.00
_cell.angle_beta   90.00
_cell.angle_gamma   90.00
#
_symmetry.space_group_name_H-M   'P 1'
#
loop_
_entity.id
_entity.type
_entity.pdbx_description
1 polymer ?
#
loop_
_entity_poly.entity_id
_entity_poly.type
_entity_poly.pdbx_seq_one_letter_code
_entity_poly.pdbx_strand_id
1 'polypeptide(L)'
;MPDVIVNTPTAYQQYRGMLEVKHEEEGLCWFWAYPSLMPWPLPVVWLYTPVVGNKQWPGDLWGIDKNGDFLVIECKQCKRRDDPFRDFLAFHSQGRAELSASHWQEKFPRHLRAELAFPEAISKRPANKTDGILPRSNKRSHIRRWPQLAHIIGMGIRAPQYRTLAVNYLQTRAALNDPTPYYLALMIVSDARASVLSERAIASGRALQRMVGPDHVRVITVRATVLVRDQVRITAEQAHFV
;
A
#
# COMPACT_ATOMS: atom_id res chain seq x y z
N MET A 1 -5.71 18.40 0.13
CA MET A 1 -4.82 17.25 -0.16
C MET A 1 -4.28 16.75 1.17
N PRO A 2 -4.38 15.46 1.49
CA PRO A 2 -3.73 14.90 2.67
C PRO A 2 -2.22 15.13 2.63
N ASP A 3 -1.65 15.57 3.75
CA ASP A 3 -0.22 15.71 3.93
C ASP A 3 0.24 15.31 5.33
N VAL A 4 1.51 14.89 5.41
CA VAL A 4 2.21 14.65 6.68
C VAL A 4 3.66 15.12 6.57
N ILE A 5 4.24 15.51 7.69
CA ILE A 5 5.66 15.84 7.79
C ILE A 5 6.34 14.75 8.60
N VAL A 6 7.44 14.22 8.07
CA VAL A 6 8.23 13.16 8.71
C VAL A 6 9.71 13.48 8.64
N ASN A 7 10.49 12.82 9.49
CA ASN A 7 11.93 12.98 9.51
C ASN A 7 12.58 12.40 8.26
N THR A 8 13.46 13.16 7.62
CA THR A 8 14.25 12.73 6.47
C THR A 8 15.31 11.71 6.93
N PRO A 9 15.29 10.47 6.40
CA PRO A 9 16.33 9.50 6.69
C PRO A 9 17.71 10.00 6.31
N THR A 10 18.76 9.59 7.04
CA THR A 10 20.15 9.94 6.74
C THR A 10 20.53 9.68 5.28
N ALA A 11 19.99 8.60 4.70
CA ALA A 11 20.20 8.21 3.30
C ALA A 11 19.67 9.22 2.26
N TYR A 12 18.87 10.20 2.69
CA TYR A 12 18.23 11.20 1.83
C TYR A 12 18.54 12.65 2.21
N GLN A 13 19.35 12.91 3.24
CA GLN A 13 19.63 14.28 3.72
C GLN A 13 20.38 15.16 2.70
N GLN A 14 21.04 14.53 1.72
CA GLN A 14 21.71 15.22 0.62
C GLN A 14 20.74 15.76 -0.44
N TYR A 15 19.50 15.28 -0.50
CA TYR A 15 18.54 15.73 -1.51
C TYR A 15 18.04 17.15 -1.21
N ARG A 16 17.63 17.83 -2.29
CA ARG A 16 16.93 19.12 -2.28
C ARG A 16 15.74 19.00 -3.23
N GLY A 17 14.56 19.47 -2.82
CA GLY A 17 13.34 19.34 -3.62
C GLY A 17 12.67 17.97 -3.48
N MET A 18 12.21 17.40 -4.60
CA MET A 18 11.53 16.09 -4.58
C MET A 18 12.52 14.96 -4.29
N LEU A 19 12.12 14.08 -3.38
CA LEU A 19 12.92 12.94 -2.94
C LEU A 19 12.76 11.79 -3.92
N GLU A 20 13.89 11.34 -4.48
CA GLU A 20 13.96 10.13 -5.28
C GLU A 20 14.16 8.92 -4.36
N VAL A 21 13.09 8.19 -4.05
CA VAL A 21 13.20 7.02 -3.17
C VAL A 21 14.02 5.92 -3.84
N LYS A 22 14.77 5.17 -3.04
CA LYS A 22 15.60 4.05 -3.53
C LYS A 22 14.75 2.88 -3.99
N HIS A 23 13.58 2.68 -3.37
CA HIS A 23 12.69 1.56 -3.64
C HIS A 23 11.20 1.93 -3.52
N GLU A 24 10.36 1.26 -4.31
CA GLU A 24 8.90 1.45 -4.35
C GLU A 24 8.23 1.13 -3.02
N GLU A 25 8.74 0.13 -2.28
CA GLU A 25 8.17 -0.28 -1.00
C GLU A 25 8.30 0.79 0.10
N GLU A 26 9.07 1.86 -0.13
CA GLU A 26 9.12 3.01 0.77
C GLU A 26 7.83 3.82 0.75
N GLY A 27 7.17 3.91 -0.41
CA GLY A 27 5.85 4.53 -0.52
C GLY A 27 4.86 3.84 0.40
N LEU A 28 4.89 2.50 0.46
CA LEU A 28 4.02 1.70 1.32
C LEU A 28 4.23 2.01 2.81
N CYS A 29 5.47 2.32 3.21
CA CYS A 29 5.77 2.67 4.60
C CYS A 29 5.04 3.95 5.03
N TRP A 30 4.88 4.92 4.12
CA TRP A 30 4.13 6.14 4.39
C TRP A 30 2.65 5.85 4.63
N PHE A 31 2.04 5.00 3.80
CA PHE A 31 0.63 4.63 3.92
C PHE A 31 0.38 3.75 5.15
N TRP A 32 1.26 2.79 5.43
CA TRP A 32 1.19 2.00 6.66
C TRP A 32 1.24 2.87 7.92
N ALA A 33 2.10 3.89 7.95
CA ALA A 33 2.21 4.80 9.09
C ALA A 33 1.01 5.78 9.17
N TYR A 34 0.53 6.25 8.03
CA TYR A 34 -0.52 7.25 7.92
C TYR A 34 -1.57 6.81 6.90
N PRO A 35 -2.54 5.95 7.27
CA PRO A 35 -3.60 5.52 6.36
C PRO A 35 -4.40 6.70 5.78
N SER A 36 -4.50 7.80 6.54
CA SER A 36 -5.14 9.06 6.13
C SER A 36 -4.44 9.78 4.96
N LEU A 37 -3.20 9.40 4.60
CA LEU A 37 -2.57 9.90 3.39
C LEU A 37 -3.29 9.39 2.14
N MET A 38 -3.93 8.23 2.19
CA MET A 38 -4.72 7.76 1.06
C MET A 38 -5.86 8.76 0.82
N PRO A 39 -5.98 9.36 -0.39
CA PRO A 39 -7.11 10.22 -0.74
C PRO A 39 -8.36 9.38 -1.00
N TRP A 40 -8.75 8.59 0.00
CA TRP A 40 -9.93 7.76 0.05
C TRP A 40 -10.96 8.46 0.94
N PRO A 41 -12.26 8.47 0.58
CA PRO A 41 -13.27 9.20 1.35
C PRO A 41 -13.49 8.64 2.76
N LEU A 42 -13.10 7.38 3.01
CA LEU A 42 -13.34 6.68 4.26
C LEU A 42 -12.04 6.23 4.94
N PRO A 43 -12.05 6.03 6.27
CA PRO A 43 -10.92 5.44 6.96
C PRO A 43 -10.60 4.03 6.45
N VAL A 44 -9.33 3.78 6.14
CA VAL A 44 -8.83 2.48 5.66
C VAL A 44 -8.03 1.79 6.76
N VAL A 45 -8.23 0.48 6.90
CA VAL A 45 -7.36 -0.41 7.65
C VAL A 45 -6.57 -1.27 6.68
N TRP A 46 -5.25 -1.17 6.75
CA TRP A 46 -4.36 -2.04 5.97
C TRP A 46 -4.43 -3.46 6.50
N LEU A 47 -4.50 -4.44 5.61
CA LEU A 47 -4.58 -5.86 5.97
C LEU A 47 -3.23 -6.53 5.77
N TYR A 48 -2.54 -6.22 4.67
CA TYR A 48 -1.42 -7.05 4.22
C TYR A 48 -0.59 -6.39 3.14
N THR A 49 0.73 -6.51 3.25
CA THR A 49 1.66 -6.37 2.11
C THR A 49 2.13 -7.75 1.67
N PRO A 50 1.75 -8.20 0.46
CA PRO A 50 2.21 -9.47 -0.09
C PRO A 50 3.73 -9.61 -0.14
N VAL A 51 4.20 -10.81 0.19
CA VAL A 51 5.56 -11.25 -0.11
C VAL A 51 5.46 -12.10 -1.37
N VAL A 52 5.73 -11.47 -2.51
CA VAL A 52 5.85 -12.18 -3.79
C VAL A 52 7.09 -13.08 -3.76
N GLY A 53 6.88 -14.34 -3.35
CA GLY A 53 7.79 -15.43 -3.65
C GLY A 53 7.52 -15.95 -5.08
N ASN A 54 7.43 -17.26 -5.25
CA ASN A 54 7.12 -17.88 -6.54
C ASN A 54 5.63 -17.80 -6.96
N LYS A 55 4.75 -17.16 -6.16
CA LYS A 55 3.33 -16.98 -6.48
C LYS A 55 3.10 -15.53 -6.90
N GLN A 56 2.54 -15.32 -8.09
CA GLN A 56 2.08 -14.01 -8.54
C GLN A 56 0.84 -13.59 -7.75
N TRP A 57 1.02 -12.71 -6.78
CA TRP A 57 -0.03 -12.00 -6.06
C TRP A 57 0.18 -10.53 -6.39
N PRO A 58 -0.78 -9.86 -7.07
CA PRO A 58 -0.62 -8.46 -7.36
C PRO A 58 -0.92 -7.63 -6.11
N GLY A 59 -0.53 -6.37 -6.17
CA GLY A 59 -0.75 -5.41 -5.13
C GLY A 59 0.31 -5.52 -4.06
N ASP A 60 1.11 -4.47 -3.93
CA ASP A 60 2.06 -4.27 -2.86
C ASP A 60 1.39 -3.95 -1.50
N LEU A 61 0.12 -3.53 -1.49
CA LEU A 61 -0.64 -3.24 -0.28
C LEU A 61 -2.13 -3.52 -0.46
N TRP A 62 -2.72 -4.17 0.53
CA TRP A 62 -4.13 -4.49 0.60
C TRP A 62 -4.74 -3.81 1.81
N GLY A 63 -5.89 -3.18 1.63
CA GLY A 63 -6.66 -2.53 2.69
C GLY A 63 -8.15 -2.75 2.54
N ILE A 64 -8.88 -2.41 3.60
CA ILE A 64 -10.34 -2.43 3.63
C ILE A 64 -10.84 -1.20 4.38
N ASP A 65 -11.94 -0.61 3.91
CA ASP A 65 -12.61 0.48 4.61
C ASP A 65 -13.86 0.01 5.38
N LYS A 66 -14.49 0.95 6.09
CA LYS A 66 -15.67 0.65 6.93
C LYS A 66 -16.90 0.16 6.17
N ASN A 67 -16.97 0.39 4.87
CA ASN A 67 -18.08 -0.05 4.03
C ASN A 67 -17.83 -1.45 3.44
N GLY A 68 -16.67 -2.05 3.71
CA GLY A 68 -16.30 -3.35 3.15
C GLY A 68 -15.65 -3.27 1.77
N ASP A 69 -15.29 -2.06 1.32
CA ASP A 69 -14.58 -1.88 0.06
C ASP A 69 -13.13 -2.34 0.22
N PHE A 70 -12.73 -3.33 -0.59
CA PHE A 70 -11.34 -3.77 -0.67
C PHE A 70 -10.54 -2.85 -1.60
N LEU A 71 -9.36 -2.47 -1.14
CA LEU A 71 -8.41 -1.64 -1.87
C LEU A 71 -7.16 -2.50 -2.14
N VAL A 72 -6.88 -2.78 -3.41
CA VAL A 72 -5.69 -3.50 -3.87
C VAL A 72 -4.76 -2.51 -4.55
N ILE A 73 -3.57 -2.28 -3.99
CA ILE A 73 -2.69 -1.18 -4.38
C ILE A 73 -1.38 -1.73 -4.92
N GLU A 74 -1.00 -1.32 -6.14
CA GLU A 74 0.31 -1.59 -6.74
C GLU A 74 1.13 -0.31 -6.71
N CYS A 75 2.34 -0.37 -6.18
CA CYS A 75 3.23 0.77 -6.03
C CYS A 75 4.30 0.77 -7.12
N LYS A 76 4.42 1.88 -7.86
CA LYS A 76 5.44 2.05 -8.90
C LYS A 76 6.09 3.42 -8.85
N GLN A 77 7.33 3.51 -9.30
CA GLN A 77 7.99 4.79 -9.54
C GLN A 77 7.68 5.29 -10.95
N CYS A 78 7.19 6.55 -11.09
CA CYS A 78 6.85 7.11 -12.41
C CYS A 78 8.03 7.04 -13.39
N LYS A 79 9.25 7.34 -12.92
CA LYS A 79 10.48 7.35 -13.74
C LYS A 79 10.80 6.00 -14.40
N ARG A 80 10.33 4.88 -13.83
CA ARG A 80 10.56 3.53 -14.37
C ARG A 80 9.61 3.18 -15.50
N ARG A 81 8.50 3.91 -15.63
CA ARG A 81 7.46 3.72 -16.65
C ARG A 81 6.83 2.32 -16.64
N ASP A 82 6.89 1.65 -15.49
CA ASP A 82 6.28 0.35 -15.26
C ASP A 82 4.74 0.43 -15.37
N ASP A 83 4.12 -0.70 -15.65
CA ASP A 83 2.66 -0.84 -15.75
C ASP A 83 2.09 -1.36 -14.42
N PRO A 84 1.44 -0.51 -13.61
CA PRO A 84 0.89 -0.92 -12.31
C PRO A 84 -0.39 -1.76 -12.44
N PHE A 85 -1.03 -1.82 -13.61
CA PHE A 85 -2.32 -2.50 -13.79
C PHE A 85 -2.19 -3.88 -14.41
N ARG A 86 -1.04 -4.19 -15.04
CA ARG A 86 -0.82 -5.47 -15.73
C ARG A 86 -1.12 -6.67 -14.85
N ASP A 87 -0.62 -6.66 -13.61
CA ASP A 87 -0.74 -7.82 -12.73
C ASP A 87 -2.16 -7.91 -12.13
N PHE A 88 -2.91 -6.80 -12.05
CA PHE A 88 -4.34 -6.80 -11.72
C PHE A 88 -5.20 -7.45 -12.80
N LEU A 89 -4.91 -7.19 -14.08
CA LEU A 89 -5.62 -7.81 -15.20
C LEU A 89 -5.52 -9.33 -15.17
N ALA A 90 -4.32 -9.85 -14.94
CA ALA A 90 -4.09 -11.30 -14.87
C ALA A 90 -4.70 -11.93 -13.62
N PHE A 91 -4.89 -11.14 -12.55
CA PHE A 91 -5.40 -11.61 -11.28
C PHE A 91 -6.91 -11.53 -11.16
N HIS A 92 -7.57 -10.51 -11.72
CA HIS A 92 -9.00 -10.34 -11.52
C HIS A 92 -9.79 -11.48 -12.17
N SER A 93 -10.51 -12.24 -11.35
CA SER A 93 -11.42 -13.29 -11.81
C SER A 93 -12.56 -13.46 -10.80
N GLN A 94 -13.78 -13.70 -11.30
CA GLN A 94 -14.91 -14.04 -10.44
C GLN A 94 -14.59 -15.29 -9.60
N GLY A 95 -14.99 -15.29 -8.33
CA GLY A 95 -14.76 -16.41 -7.41
C GLY A 95 -13.32 -16.57 -6.92
N ARG A 96 -12.41 -15.63 -7.21
CA ARG A 96 -11.05 -15.67 -6.65
C ARG A 96 -11.10 -15.53 -5.13
N ALA A 97 -10.59 -16.54 -4.42
CA ALA A 97 -10.64 -16.58 -2.96
C ALA A 97 -9.98 -15.36 -2.32
N GLU A 98 -8.86 -14.87 -2.84
CA GLU A 98 -8.17 -13.70 -2.31
C GLU A 98 -9.01 -12.40 -2.34
N LEU A 99 -10.07 -12.35 -3.16
CA LEU A 99 -11.00 -11.23 -3.22
C LEU A 99 -12.17 -11.36 -2.23
N SER A 100 -12.30 -12.50 -1.54
CA SER A 100 -13.36 -12.74 -0.57
C SER A 100 -12.97 -12.31 0.83
N ALA A 101 -13.96 -11.88 1.62
CA ALA A 101 -13.79 -11.62 3.04
C ALA A 101 -13.40 -12.88 3.80
N SER A 102 -13.96 -14.05 3.44
CA SER A 102 -13.70 -15.33 4.11
C SER A 102 -12.21 -15.68 4.10
N HIS A 103 -11.53 -15.50 2.96
CA HIS A 103 -10.09 -15.71 2.85
C HIS A 103 -9.29 -14.84 3.84
N TRP A 104 -9.65 -13.56 3.95
CA TRP A 104 -8.95 -12.64 4.83
C TRP A 104 -9.31 -12.81 6.30
N GLN A 105 -10.53 -13.24 6.62
CA GLN A 105 -10.92 -13.60 7.99
C GLN A 105 -10.08 -14.76 8.53
N GLU A 106 -9.67 -15.70 7.67
CA GLU A 106 -8.74 -16.77 8.04
C GLU A 106 -7.28 -16.30 8.05
N LYS A 107 -6.86 -15.59 6.99
CA LYS A 107 -5.46 -15.23 6.77
C LYS A 107 -4.98 -14.13 7.71
N PHE A 108 -5.73 -13.04 7.84
CA PHE A 108 -5.29 -11.84 8.56
C PHE A 108 -4.93 -12.12 10.04
N PRO A 109 -5.75 -12.83 10.86
CA PRO A 109 -5.40 -13.08 12.26
C PRO A 109 -4.09 -13.86 12.43
N ARG A 110 -3.82 -14.82 11.54
CA ARG A 110 -2.57 -15.60 11.54
C ARG A 110 -1.37 -14.70 11.25
N HIS A 111 -1.46 -13.89 10.20
CA HIS A 111 -0.37 -13.00 9.78
C HIS A 111 -0.15 -11.86 10.79
N LEU A 112 -1.20 -11.29 11.35
CA LEU A 112 -1.10 -10.29 12.42
C LEU A 112 -0.44 -10.90 13.66
N ARG A 113 -0.86 -12.11 14.10
CA ARG A 113 -0.20 -12.78 15.25
C ARG A 113 1.29 -13.00 14.99
N ALA A 114 1.66 -13.46 13.80
CA ALA A 114 3.06 -13.62 13.42
C ALA A 114 3.83 -12.29 13.41
N GLU A 115 3.17 -11.20 13.00
CA GLU A 115 3.73 -9.85 13.03
C GLU A 115 4.01 -9.40 14.47
N LEU A 116 3.03 -9.58 15.37
CA LEU A 116 3.07 -9.10 16.74
C LEU A 116 3.98 -9.92 17.66
N ALA A 117 4.42 -11.11 17.24
CA ALA A 117 5.36 -11.96 17.97
C ALA A 117 6.78 -11.37 18.06
N PHE A 118 7.12 -10.40 17.21
CA PHE A 118 8.36 -9.63 17.31
C PHE A 118 8.10 -8.35 18.09
N PRO A 119 9.08 -7.77 18.80
CA PRO A 119 8.84 -6.59 19.64
C PRO A 119 8.55 -5.32 18.83
N GLU A 120 9.15 -5.14 17.65
CA GLU A 120 9.04 -3.92 16.86
C GLU A 120 8.83 -4.20 15.36
N ALA A 121 8.26 -3.24 14.63
CA ALA A 121 8.10 -3.33 13.17
C ALA A 121 9.45 -3.42 12.42
N ILE A 122 10.52 -2.86 12.99
CA ILE A 122 11.88 -2.90 12.42
C ILE A 122 12.61 -4.24 12.66
N SER A 123 12.11 -5.08 13.57
CA SER A 123 12.80 -6.30 14.00
C SER A 123 13.14 -7.20 12.82
N LYS A 124 14.39 -7.67 12.76
CA LYS A 124 14.82 -8.64 11.75
C LYS A 124 14.15 -9.98 12.02
N ARG A 125 13.64 -10.63 10.98
CA ARG A 125 13.12 -11.99 11.10
C ARG A 125 14.10 -13.02 10.55
N PRO A 126 14.05 -14.27 11.03
CA PRO A 126 14.78 -15.38 10.43
C PRO A 126 14.53 -15.48 8.93
N ALA A 127 15.53 -15.92 8.16
CA ALA A 127 15.48 -15.91 6.69
C ALA A 127 14.29 -16.68 6.09
N ASN A 128 13.82 -17.72 6.79
CA ASN A 128 12.71 -18.59 6.43
C ASN A 128 11.34 -18.15 6.99
N LYS A 129 11.27 -17.06 7.75
CA LYS A 129 10.02 -16.54 8.33
C LYS A 129 9.54 -15.35 7.50
N THR A 130 8.63 -15.62 6.57
CA THR A 130 7.98 -14.59 5.74
C THR A 130 6.56 -14.24 6.20
N ASP A 131 6.03 -14.93 7.22
CA ASP A 131 4.76 -14.57 7.82
C ASP A 131 4.82 -13.19 8.49
N GLY A 132 3.67 -12.51 8.52
CA GLY A 132 3.55 -11.09 8.88
C GLY A 132 2.63 -10.34 7.94
N ILE A 133 2.26 -9.12 8.31
CA ILE A 133 1.42 -8.22 7.49
C ILE A 133 2.21 -7.07 6.86
N LEU A 134 3.38 -6.73 7.40
CA LEU A 134 4.18 -5.59 6.96
C LEU A 134 5.16 -5.97 5.81
N PRO A 135 5.60 -5.01 4.97
CA PRO A 135 6.50 -5.24 3.85
C PRO A 135 7.80 -6.00 4.15
N ARG A 136 8.15 -6.96 3.27
CA ARG A 136 9.46 -7.65 3.22
C ARG A 136 9.86 -8.23 4.58
N SER A 137 8.97 -9.06 5.12
CA SER A 137 8.93 -9.57 6.49
C SER A 137 10.23 -10.19 7.04
N ASN A 138 11.28 -10.50 6.27
CA ASN A 138 12.58 -10.89 6.83
C ASN A 138 13.64 -9.76 6.86
N LYS A 139 13.85 -9.04 5.75
CA LYS A 139 14.93 -8.06 5.62
C LYS A 139 14.59 -6.68 6.21
N ARG A 140 13.32 -6.25 6.14
CA ARG A 140 12.82 -4.96 6.67
C ARG A 140 13.63 -3.73 6.25
N SER A 141 14.42 -3.79 5.18
CA SER A 141 15.36 -2.74 4.78
C SER A 141 14.69 -1.39 4.52
N HIS A 142 13.48 -1.43 3.95
CA HIS A 142 12.69 -0.24 3.63
C HIS A 142 12.14 0.41 4.90
N ILE A 143 11.50 -0.37 5.76
CA ILE A 143 10.96 0.09 7.05
C ILE A 143 12.09 0.61 7.96
N ARG A 144 13.25 -0.06 8.02
CA ARG A 144 14.41 0.39 8.82
C ARG A 144 15.01 1.71 8.35
N ARG A 145 14.84 2.07 7.07
CA ARG A 145 15.27 3.38 6.57
C ARG A 145 14.44 4.51 7.18
N TRP A 146 13.22 4.21 7.62
CA TRP A 146 12.27 5.16 8.18
C TRP A 146 11.91 4.81 9.63
N PRO A 147 12.84 4.98 10.60
CA PRO A 147 12.64 4.52 11.98
C PRO A 147 11.44 5.17 12.67
N GLN A 148 11.19 6.46 12.44
CA GLN A 148 10.01 7.15 12.96
C GLN A 148 8.71 6.50 12.44
N LEU A 149 8.64 6.22 11.14
CA LEU A 149 7.47 5.56 10.55
C LEU A 149 7.30 4.15 11.09
N ALA A 150 8.39 3.41 11.24
CA ALA A 150 8.34 2.07 11.79
C ALA A 150 7.80 2.04 13.23
N HIS A 151 8.14 3.04 14.04
CA HIS A 151 7.58 3.20 15.38
C HIS A 151 6.06 3.46 15.32
N ILE A 152 5.62 4.39 14.47
CA ILE A 152 4.19 4.71 14.28
C ILE A 152 3.42 3.48 13.81
N ILE A 153 3.93 2.75 12.82
CA ILE A 153 3.35 1.51 12.31
C ILE A 153 3.22 0.49 13.44
N GLY A 154 4.31 0.26 14.19
CA GLY A 154 4.34 -0.70 15.29
C GLY A 154 3.32 -0.39 16.37
N MET A 155 3.19 0.88 16.76
CA MET A 155 2.17 1.35 17.71
C MET A 155 0.75 1.14 17.15
N GLY A 156 0.52 1.50 15.89
CA GLY A 156 -0.78 1.38 15.23
C GLY A 156 -1.29 -0.06 15.17
N ILE A 157 -0.47 -1.00 14.69
CA ILE A 157 -0.89 -2.41 14.54
C ILE A 157 -1.05 -3.15 15.87
N ARG A 158 -0.42 -2.66 16.94
CA ARG A 158 -0.52 -3.22 18.30
C ARG A 158 -1.75 -2.72 19.06
N ALA A 159 -2.32 -1.59 18.62
CA ALA A 159 -3.48 -1.04 19.28
C ALA A 159 -4.66 -2.04 19.18
N PRO A 160 -5.39 -2.34 20.27
CA PRO A 160 -6.50 -3.29 20.23
C PRO A 160 -7.54 -2.96 19.16
N GLN A 161 -7.79 -1.65 18.93
CA GLN A 161 -8.74 -1.21 17.91
C GLN A 161 -8.38 -1.65 16.49
N TYR A 162 -7.09 -1.82 16.16
CA TYR A 162 -6.66 -2.14 14.80
C TYR A 162 -7.20 -3.50 14.33
N ARG A 163 -7.10 -4.52 15.20
CA ARG A 163 -7.66 -5.84 14.92
C ARG A 163 -9.19 -5.80 14.85
N THR A 164 -9.83 -5.11 15.79
CA THR A 164 -11.30 -5.00 15.84
C THR A 164 -11.84 -4.36 14.57
N LEU A 165 -11.24 -3.26 14.11
CA LEU A 165 -11.65 -2.59 12.88
C LEU A 165 -11.49 -3.49 11.66
N ALA A 166 -10.32 -4.14 11.49
CA ALA A 166 -10.10 -5.07 10.38
C ALA A 166 -11.14 -6.20 10.34
N VAL A 167 -11.44 -6.81 11.49
CA VAL A 167 -12.45 -7.89 11.59
C VAL A 167 -13.85 -7.38 11.24
N ASN A 168 -14.25 -6.24 11.82
CA ASN A 168 -15.57 -5.67 11.57
C ASN A 168 -15.75 -5.30 10.10
N TYR A 169 -14.74 -4.69 9.47
CA TYR A 169 -14.82 -4.29 8.07
C TYR A 169 -14.91 -5.51 7.15
N LEU A 170 -14.15 -6.58 7.44
CA LEU A 170 -14.26 -7.85 6.73
C LEU A 170 -15.65 -8.49 6.91
N GLN A 171 -16.26 -8.40 8.09
CA GLN A 171 -17.63 -8.87 8.30
C GLN A 171 -18.64 -8.05 7.50
N THR A 172 -18.48 -6.72 7.44
CA THR A 172 -19.31 -5.85 6.58
C THR A 172 -19.19 -6.27 5.12
N ARG A 173 -17.97 -6.49 4.62
CA ARG A 173 -17.75 -6.97 3.25
C ARG A 173 -18.43 -8.31 2.98
N ALA A 174 -18.30 -9.27 3.88
CA ALA A 174 -18.95 -10.58 3.77
C ALA A 174 -20.48 -10.43 3.68
N ALA A 175 -21.07 -9.57 4.51
CA ALA A 175 -22.51 -9.29 4.50
C ALA A 175 -23.00 -8.63 3.20
N LEU A 176 -22.10 -7.96 2.46
CA LEU A 176 -22.37 -7.37 1.15
C LEU A 176 -22.06 -8.30 -0.02
N ASN A 177 -21.82 -9.60 0.24
CA ASN A 177 -21.46 -10.61 -0.76
C ASN A 177 -20.20 -10.26 -1.57
N ASP A 178 -19.16 -9.78 -0.88
CA ASP A 178 -17.83 -9.54 -1.46
C ASP A 178 -17.84 -8.64 -2.72
N PRO A 179 -18.26 -7.37 -2.61
CA PRO A 179 -18.35 -6.46 -3.75
C PRO A 179 -17.02 -6.32 -4.49
N THR A 180 -17.07 -6.01 -5.78
CA THR A 180 -15.88 -5.80 -6.63
C THR A 180 -14.85 -4.88 -5.95
N PRO A 181 -13.57 -5.29 -5.83
CA PRO A 181 -12.55 -4.47 -5.20
C PRO A 181 -12.19 -3.23 -6.03
N TYR A 182 -11.56 -2.26 -5.39
CA TYR A 182 -10.88 -1.14 -6.03
C TYR A 182 -9.42 -1.49 -6.29
N TYR A 183 -8.97 -1.24 -7.52
CA TYR A 183 -7.58 -1.40 -7.96
C TYR A 183 -6.92 -0.03 -8.08
N LEU A 184 -5.84 0.17 -7.33
CA LEU A 184 -5.21 1.47 -7.15
C LEU A 184 -3.75 1.40 -7.62
N ALA A 185 -3.40 2.23 -8.59
CA ALA A 185 -2.00 2.48 -8.93
C ALA A 185 -1.45 3.58 -8.01
N LEU A 186 -0.54 3.24 -7.09
CA LEU A 186 0.19 4.20 -6.28
C LEU A 186 1.49 4.59 -6.99
N MET A 187 1.50 5.79 -7.55
CA MET A 187 2.59 6.30 -8.37
C MET A 187 3.46 7.28 -7.58
N ILE A 188 4.72 6.88 -7.32
CA ILE A 188 5.70 7.72 -6.63
C ILE A 188 6.31 8.70 -7.63
N VAL A 189 5.99 9.98 -7.47
CA VAL A 189 6.49 11.06 -8.32
C VAL A 189 7.77 11.63 -7.72
N SER A 190 8.86 11.52 -8.48
CA SER A 190 10.18 12.08 -8.13
C SER A 190 10.66 13.13 -9.14
N ASP A 191 9.97 13.27 -10.27
CA ASP A 191 10.17 14.30 -11.27
C ASP A 191 8.79 14.83 -11.70
N ALA A 192 8.55 16.12 -11.51
CA ALA A 192 7.27 16.75 -11.86
C ALA A 192 7.03 16.83 -13.38
N ARG A 193 8.07 16.65 -14.20
CA ARG A 193 7.96 16.64 -15.67
C ARG A 193 7.63 15.25 -16.22
N ALA A 194 7.83 14.20 -15.43
CA ALA A 194 7.55 12.84 -15.86
C ALA A 194 6.03 12.60 -15.92
N SER A 195 5.57 11.93 -16.99
CA SER A 195 4.20 11.44 -17.05
C SER A 195 3.95 10.46 -15.90
N VAL A 196 2.79 10.58 -15.24
CA VAL A 196 2.43 9.69 -14.13
C VAL A 196 2.30 8.25 -14.60
N LEU A 197 1.64 8.04 -15.74
CA LEU A 197 1.48 6.73 -16.37
C LEU A 197 2.19 6.69 -17.73
N SER A 198 2.58 5.50 -18.15
CA SER A 198 2.96 5.22 -19.53
C SER A 198 1.72 4.90 -20.37
N GLU A 199 1.81 5.02 -21.70
CA GLU A 199 0.71 4.63 -22.61
C GLU A 199 0.27 3.18 -22.39
N ARG A 200 1.24 2.28 -22.13
CA ARG A 200 0.97 0.89 -21.78
C ARG A 200 0.14 0.77 -20.50
N ALA A 201 0.51 1.50 -19.45
CA ALA A 201 -0.25 1.53 -18.20
C ALA A 201 -1.68 2.05 -18.40
N ILE A 202 -1.85 3.10 -19.21
CA ILE A 202 -3.17 3.64 -19.56
C ILE A 202 -4.00 2.56 -20.27
N ALA A 203 -3.44 1.88 -21.26
CA ALA A 203 -4.12 0.80 -21.98
C ALA A 203 -4.55 -0.35 -21.05
N SER A 204 -3.65 -0.80 -20.17
CA SER A 204 -3.94 -1.84 -19.19
C SER A 204 -5.01 -1.41 -18.19
N GLY A 205 -4.95 -0.19 -17.65
CA GLY A 205 -5.98 0.27 -16.74
C GLY A 205 -7.34 0.49 -17.41
N ARG A 206 -7.39 0.94 -18.69
CA ARG A 206 -8.66 0.96 -19.46
C ARG A 206 -9.21 -0.45 -19.72
N ALA A 207 -8.35 -1.44 -19.90
CA ALA A 207 -8.78 -2.83 -19.97
C ALA A 207 -9.37 -3.30 -18.64
N LEU A 208 -8.74 -2.93 -17.51
CA LEU A 208 -9.23 -3.28 -16.18
C LEU A 208 -10.57 -2.61 -15.89
N GLN A 209 -10.72 -1.31 -16.22
CA GLN A 209 -11.98 -0.58 -16.09
C GLN A 209 -13.14 -1.24 -16.85
N ARG A 210 -12.87 -1.82 -18.02
CA ARG A 210 -13.90 -2.59 -18.77
C ARG A 210 -14.32 -3.86 -18.05
N MET A 211 -13.49 -4.43 -17.19
CA MET A 211 -13.79 -5.64 -16.41
C MET A 211 -14.50 -5.31 -15.10
N VAL A 212 -14.08 -4.27 -14.40
CA VAL A 212 -14.47 -4.01 -13.00
C VAL A 212 -15.26 -2.71 -12.79
N GLY A 213 -15.44 -1.92 -13.85
CA GLY A 213 -16.06 -0.60 -13.81
C GLY A 213 -15.03 0.54 -13.70
N PRO A 214 -15.33 1.72 -14.27
CA PRO A 214 -14.40 2.86 -14.27
C PRO A 214 -14.08 3.38 -12.86
N ASP A 215 -15.05 3.38 -11.95
CA ASP A 215 -14.89 3.90 -10.59
C ASP A 215 -13.98 3.03 -9.71
N HIS A 216 -13.84 1.75 -10.09
CA HIS A 216 -13.05 0.74 -9.39
C HIS A 216 -11.57 0.77 -9.75
N VAL A 217 -11.13 1.61 -10.69
CA VAL A 217 -9.72 1.75 -11.05
C VAL A 217 -9.29 3.19 -10.84
N ARG A 218 -8.31 3.42 -9.96
CA ARG A 218 -7.82 4.78 -9.67
C ARG A 218 -6.31 4.86 -9.70
N VAL A 219 -5.84 6.09 -9.94
CA VAL A 219 -4.42 6.43 -9.86
C VAL A 219 -4.26 7.38 -8.69
N ILE A 220 -3.38 7.03 -7.76
CA ILE A 220 -2.97 7.87 -6.65
C ILE A 220 -1.53 8.27 -6.90
N THR A 221 -1.24 9.56 -6.89
CA THR A 221 0.14 10.02 -6.90
C THR A 221 0.58 10.31 -5.47
N VAL A 222 1.81 9.98 -5.16
CA VAL A 222 2.44 10.34 -3.89
C VAL A 222 3.78 11.00 -4.15
N ARG A 223 4.04 12.10 -3.44
CA ARG A 223 5.26 12.89 -3.55
C ARG A 223 5.85 13.07 -2.17
N ALA A 224 7.18 13.01 -2.09
CA ALA A 224 7.93 13.36 -0.90
C ALA A 224 8.82 14.56 -1.25
N THR A 225 8.59 15.71 -0.61
CA THR A 225 9.31 16.97 -0.89
C THR A 225 10.10 17.40 0.34
N VAL A 226 11.41 17.52 0.20
CA VAL A 226 12.31 17.99 1.26
C VAL A 226 11.95 19.44 1.58
N LEU A 227 11.51 19.70 2.82
CA LEU A 227 11.21 21.04 3.31
C LEU A 227 12.49 21.70 3.85
N VAL A 228 13.15 20.97 4.75
CA VAL A 228 14.44 21.30 5.36
C VAL A 228 15.27 20.02 5.43
N ARG A 229 16.56 20.13 5.78
CA ARG A 229 17.51 19.00 5.73
C ARG A 229 16.99 17.72 6.43
N ASP A 230 16.26 17.88 7.51
CA ASP A 230 15.78 16.82 8.39
C ASP A 230 14.27 16.55 8.28
N GLN A 231 13.54 17.26 7.41
CA GLN A 231 12.10 17.06 7.24
C GLN A 231 11.67 16.95 5.78
N VAL A 232 10.76 16.01 5.54
CA VAL A 232 10.13 15.80 4.24
C VAL A 232 8.62 15.84 4.40
N ARG A 233 7.96 16.61 3.53
CA ARG A 233 6.50 16.60 3.41
C ARG A 233 6.10 15.51 2.44
N ILE A 234 5.24 14.61 2.88
CA ILE A 234 4.61 13.60 2.03
C ILE A 234 3.19 14.07 1.73
N THR A 235 2.85 14.13 0.45
CA THR A 235 1.51 14.49 -0.04
C THR A 235 1.01 13.41 -0.97
N ALA A 236 -0.28 13.10 -0.92
CA ALA A 236 -0.90 12.22 -1.90
C ALA A 236 -2.21 12.81 -2.44
N GLU A 237 -2.49 12.52 -3.71
CA GLU A 237 -3.68 13.00 -4.41
C GLU A 237 -4.16 11.96 -5.43
N GLN A 238 -5.47 11.92 -5.65
CA GLN A 238 -6.04 11.14 -6.74
C GLN A 238 -5.76 11.87 -8.05
N ALA A 239 -5.05 11.21 -8.96
CA ALA A 239 -4.81 11.71 -10.31
C ALA A 239 -5.94 11.29 -11.24
N HIS A 240 -6.19 12.12 -12.26
CA HIS A 240 -7.13 11.77 -13.31
C HIS A 240 -6.56 10.65 -14.18
N PHE A 241 -7.44 9.71 -14.50
CA PHE A 241 -7.18 8.64 -15.45
C PHE A 241 -7.34 9.26 -16.87
N VAL A 242 -6.25 9.78 -17.44
CA VAL A 242 -6.23 10.37 -18.80
C VAL A 242 -5.73 9.33 -19.80
#